data_AF-A0A161VEW2-F1
#
_entry.id   AF-A0A161VEW2-F1
#
_cell.length_a   1.000
_cell.length_b   1.000
_cell.length_c   1.000
_cell.angle_alpha   90.00
_cell.angle_beta   90.00
_cell.angle_gamma   90.00
#
_symmetry.space_group_name_H-M   'P 1'
#
loop_
_entity.id
_entity.type
_entity.pdbx_description
1 polymer ?
#
loop_
_entity_poly.entity_id
_entity_poly.type
_entity_poly.pdbx_seq_one_letter_code
_entity_poly.pdbx_strand_id
1 'polypeptide(L)'
;MTAKYFWRRAFAYLLDLFILGFVITAIVVAYNSVFSTRFLAPELLKTTACAPQFDMISQERMNEILPLEPGHQRQQILCKQTNMFASSFHITALQKIWKEGNVTRSVSVSYYSDEYGNQRTYLPSEPFFYLLAPFVFALFLARMGQTPGKRLLNLNVYNASLQKPDLKSALKREYFKATVLIITALFGLYSLYQIVTLDLVEAGKQAQELLQNLGQGNFWLWIVGGVVLSLAAFWFEFGSFIRWRGHTYWDQFANLTTSKTEDLVMRKAEADKVIADK
;
A
#
# COMPACT_ATOMS: atom_id res chain seq x y z
N MET A 1 -15.40 -13.05 -23.67
CA MET A 1 -14.30 -13.02 -22.68
C MET A 1 -14.63 -14.06 -21.61
N THR A 2 -13.86 -15.14 -21.44
CA THR A 2 -14.22 -16.15 -20.42
C THR A 2 -13.68 -15.74 -19.05
N ALA A 3 -14.50 -15.90 -18.00
CA ALA A 3 -14.13 -15.60 -16.60
C ALA A 3 -12.78 -16.23 -16.20
N LYS A 4 -12.44 -17.39 -16.79
CA LYS A 4 -11.16 -18.07 -16.63
C LYS A 4 -9.94 -17.20 -16.95
N TYR A 5 -9.98 -16.37 -17.99
CA TYR A 5 -8.85 -15.48 -18.34
C TYR A 5 -8.70 -14.31 -17.38
N PHE A 6 -9.81 -13.78 -16.87
CA PHE A 6 -9.82 -12.73 -15.86
C PHE A 6 -9.12 -13.24 -14.59
N TRP A 7 -9.61 -14.35 -14.04
CA TRP A 7 -9.07 -14.94 -12.81
C TRP A 7 -7.61 -15.34 -12.94
N ARG A 8 -7.18 -15.84 -14.11
CA ARG A 8 -5.77 -16.17 -14.36
C ARG A 8 -4.88 -14.93 -14.30
N ARG A 9 -5.31 -13.78 -14.81
CA ARG A 9 -4.54 -12.53 -14.73
C ARG A 9 -4.52 -11.95 -13.31
N ALA A 10 -5.65 -12.01 -12.62
CA ALA A 10 -5.74 -11.60 -11.21
C ALA A 10 -4.81 -12.44 -10.34
N PHE A 11 -4.82 -13.77 -10.50
CA PHE A 11 -3.96 -14.68 -9.75
C PHE A 11 -2.48 -14.49 -10.09
N ALA A 12 -2.12 -14.26 -11.36
CA ALA A 12 -0.73 -13.92 -11.73
C ALA A 12 -0.25 -12.67 -10.98
N TYR A 13 -1.09 -11.64 -10.90
CA TYR A 13 -0.75 -10.40 -10.20
C TYR A 13 -0.64 -10.59 -8.69
N LEU A 14 -1.56 -11.35 -8.08
CA LEU A 14 -1.46 -11.68 -6.65
C LEU A 14 -0.18 -12.46 -6.33
N LEU A 15 0.18 -13.43 -7.18
CA LEU A 15 1.44 -14.17 -7.05
C LEU A 15 2.66 -13.26 -7.20
N ASP A 16 2.65 -12.33 -8.16
CA ASP A 16 3.72 -11.36 -8.34
C ASP A 16 3.91 -10.48 -7.09
N LEU A 17 2.80 -9.96 -6.53
CA LEU A 17 2.84 -9.17 -5.30
C LEU A 17 3.30 -9.99 -4.09
N PHE A 18 2.85 -11.24 -3.98
CA PHE A 18 3.23 -12.14 -2.88
C PHE A 18 4.72 -12.48 -2.93
N ILE A 19 5.24 -12.88 -4.10
CA ILE A 19 6.67 -13.20 -4.29
C ILE A 19 7.53 -11.98 -3.97
N LEU A 20 7.14 -10.81 -4.47
CA LEU A 20 7.91 -9.59 -4.24
C LEU A 20 7.84 -9.15 -2.76
N GLY A 21 6.65 -9.24 -2.15
CA GLY A 21 6.47 -8.97 -0.71
C GLY A 21 7.30 -9.90 0.17
N PHE A 22 7.40 -11.18 -0.19
CA PHE A 22 8.26 -12.14 0.52
C PHE A 22 9.74 -11.77 0.41
N VAL A 23 10.24 -11.49 -0.80
CA VAL A 23 11.63 -11.09 -1.03
C VAL A 23 11.98 -9.83 -0.24
N ILE A 24 11.10 -8.83 -0.22
CA ILE A 24 11.33 -7.58 0.51
C ILE A 24 11.28 -7.81 2.01
N THR A 25 10.36 -8.63 2.50
CA THR A 25 10.33 -9.00 3.92
C THR A 25 11.65 -9.63 4.34
N ALA A 26 12.20 -10.54 3.53
CA ALA A 26 13.52 -11.12 3.79
C ALA A 26 14.64 -10.07 3.81
N ILE A 27 14.64 -9.11 2.88
CA ILE A 27 15.60 -8.00 2.85
C ILE A 27 15.47 -7.12 4.10
N VAL A 28 14.25 -6.75 4.50
CA VAL A 28 13.99 -5.93 5.68
C VAL A 28 14.44 -6.64 6.96
N VAL A 29 14.17 -7.94 7.07
CA VAL A 29 14.62 -8.75 8.21
C VAL A 29 16.15 -8.80 8.28
N ALA A 30 16.82 -9.04 7.14
CA ALA A 30 18.27 -9.04 7.07
C ALA A 30 18.88 -7.65 7.34
N TYR A 31 18.23 -6.58 6.91
CA TYR A 31 18.66 -5.22 7.21
C TYR A 31 18.54 -4.92 8.71
N ASN A 32 17.37 -5.21 9.31
CA ASN A 32 17.10 -4.96 10.72
C ASN A 32 17.97 -5.78 11.68
N SER A 33 18.58 -6.90 11.22
CA SER A 33 19.52 -7.68 12.04
C SER A 33 20.92 -7.06 12.09
N VAL A 34 21.27 -6.20 11.14
CA VAL A 34 22.60 -5.58 11.01
C VAL A 34 22.57 -4.12 11.45
N PHE A 35 21.51 -3.39 11.11
CA PHE A 35 21.41 -1.94 11.33
C PHE A 35 20.54 -1.60 12.53
N SER A 36 20.86 -0.49 13.19
CA SER A 36 20.08 0.05 14.30
C SER A 36 18.78 0.73 13.86
N THR A 37 18.71 1.16 12.61
CA THR A 37 17.49 1.64 11.94
C THR A 37 16.54 0.48 11.70
N ARG A 38 15.31 0.62 12.20
CA ARG A 38 14.30 -0.44 12.13
C ARG A 38 13.22 -0.08 11.10
N PHE A 39 13.15 -0.87 10.04
CA PHE A 39 12.05 -0.84 9.09
C PHE A 39 10.91 -1.72 9.55
N LEU A 40 9.67 -1.24 9.43
CA LEU A 40 8.48 -2.06 9.62
C LEU A 40 8.31 -2.97 8.40
N ALA A 41 8.18 -4.27 8.62
CA ALA A 41 7.85 -5.22 7.57
C ALA A 41 6.42 -4.97 7.03
N PRO A 42 6.15 -5.29 5.75
CA PRO A 42 4.85 -5.11 5.12
C PRO A 42 3.71 -5.81 5.88
N GLU A 43 2.49 -5.29 5.78
CA GLU A 43 1.31 -5.67 6.60
C GLU A 43 0.84 -7.13 6.54
N LEU A 44 1.45 -7.97 5.71
CA LEU A 44 0.81 -9.21 5.25
C LEU A 44 0.43 -10.18 6.37
N LEU A 45 1.02 -10.09 7.58
CA LEU A 45 0.67 -10.89 8.75
C LEU A 45 0.95 -10.14 10.07
N LYS A 46 0.33 -8.96 10.25
CA LYS A 46 0.36 -8.18 11.50
C LYS A 46 -0.67 -8.72 12.50
N THR A 47 -0.24 -9.00 13.73
CA THR A 47 -1.13 -9.22 14.87
C THR A 47 -0.97 -8.05 15.83
N THR A 48 -2.08 -7.47 16.28
CA THR A 48 -2.08 -6.32 17.18
C THR A 48 -2.76 -6.71 18.48
N ALA A 49 -2.04 -6.59 19.59
CA ALA A 49 -2.59 -6.75 20.94
C ALA A 49 -2.44 -5.43 21.69
N CYS A 50 -3.55 -4.86 22.13
CA CYS A 50 -3.57 -3.58 22.85
C CYS A 50 -3.99 -3.80 24.30
N ALA A 51 -3.28 -3.17 25.23
CA ALA A 51 -3.62 -3.15 26.63
C ALA A 51 -3.70 -1.70 27.15
N PRO A 52 -4.68 -1.37 28.01
CA PRO A 52 -4.63 -0.13 28.77
C PRO A 52 -3.39 -0.17 29.64
N GLN A 53 -2.71 0.97 29.71
CA GLN A 53 -1.52 1.11 30.54
C GLN A 53 -1.62 2.39 31.33
N PHE A 54 -1.10 2.37 32.54
CA PHE A 54 -1.10 3.50 33.46
C PHE A 54 0.35 3.97 33.61
N ASP A 55 0.56 5.29 33.62
CA ASP A 55 1.82 5.96 33.94
C ASP A 55 3.00 5.87 32.94
N MET A 56 2.77 5.62 31.64
CA MET A 56 3.87 5.70 30.64
C MET A 56 4.26 7.15 30.29
N ILE A 57 3.27 8.03 30.18
CA ILE A 57 3.48 9.46 29.90
C ILE A 57 3.13 10.25 31.16
N SER A 58 3.99 11.20 31.54
CA SER A 58 3.73 12.09 32.67
C SER A 58 2.44 12.90 32.48
N GLN A 59 1.76 13.21 33.58
CA GLN A 59 0.52 14.00 33.55
C GLN A 59 0.72 15.37 32.90
N GLU A 60 1.86 16.01 33.15
CA GLU A 60 2.24 17.29 32.55
C GLU A 60 2.32 17.19 31.02
N ARG A 61 3.05 16.21 30.50
CA ARG A 61 3.20 16.02 29.05
C ARG A 61 1.88 15.60 28.39
N MET A 62 1.04 14.84 29.08
CA MET A 62 -0.32 14.55 28.60
C MET A 62 -1.19 15.80 28.50
N ASN A 63 -1.05 16.73 29.45
CA ASN A 63 -1.77 18.00 29.44
C ASN A 63 -1.34 18.90 28.28
N GLU A 64 -0.06 18.87 27.92
CA GLU A 64 0.46 19.59 26.75
C GLU A 64 -0.05 19.00 25.43
N ILE A 65 -0.02 17.66 25.29
CA ILE A 65 -0.43 17.00 24.05
C ILE A 65 -1.95 17.09 23.84
N LEU A 66 -2.74 16.77 24.86
CA LEU A 66 -4.19 16.71 24.79
C LEU A 66 -4.80 17.31 26.07
N PRO A 67 -4.99 18.64 26.13
CA PRO A 67 -5.58 19.32 27.30
C PRO A 67 -6.92 18.69 27.71
N LEU A 68 -7.09 18.45 29.01
CA LEU A 68 -8.33 17.88 29.57
C LEU A 68 -9.25 19.04 29.93
N GLU A 69 -10.43 19.10 29.33
CA GLU A 69 -11.50 19.94 29.87
C GLU A 69 -12.26 19.18 30.97
N PRO A 70 -12.96 19.89 31.87
CA PRO A 70 -13.82 19.27 32.87
C PRO A 70 -14.80 18.26 32.25
N GLY A 71 -14.98 17.10 32.89
CA GLY A 71 -15.88 16.05 32.42
C GLY A 71 -15.35 15.14 31.30
N HIS A 72 -14.13 15.39 30.80
CA HIS A 72 -13.48 14.52 29.84
C HIS A 72 -12.66 13.43 30.54
N GLN A 73 -12.56 12.25 29.93
CA GLN A 73 -11.73 11.14 30.38
C GLN A 73 -10.53 10.96 29.44
N ARG A 74 -9.44 10.43 29.98
CA ARG A 74 -8.25 10.05 29.20
C ARG A 74 -7.89 8.61 29.46
N GLN A 75 -7.30 7.99 28.45
CA GLN A 75 -6.75 6.66 28.53
C GLN A 75 -5.44 6.60 27.73
N GLN A 76 -4.45 5.92 28.29
CA GLN A 76 -3.24 5.53 27.56
C GLN A 76 -3.37 4.05 27.15
N ILE A 77 -2.99 3.75 25.92
CA ILE A 77 -3.07 2.41 25.35
C ILE A 77 -1.70 2.08 24.76
N LEU A 78 -1.17 0.91 25.12
CA LEU A 78 0.01 0.34 24.48
C LEU A 78 -0.42 -0.82 23.59
N CYS A 79 -0.13 -0.71 22.30
CA CYS A 79 -0.38 -1.76 21.33
C CYS A 79 0.94 -2.40 20.93
N LYS A 80 1.08 -3.70 21.18
CA LYS A 80 2.16 -4.51 20.64
C LYS A 80 1.73 -5.06 19.28
N GLN A 81 2.47 -4.68 18.25
CA GLN A 81 2.34 -5.25 16.90
C GLN A 81 3.40 -6.31 16.69
N THR A 82 2.97 -7.54 16.47
CA THR A 82 3.82 -8.68 16.14
C THR A 82 3.65 -9.03 14.68
N ASN A 83 4.75 -8.95 13.93
CA ASN A 83 4.83 -9.44 12.56
C ASN A 83 5.34 -10.87 12.58
N MET A 84 4.67 -11.79 11.87
CA MET A 84 5.00 -13.22 11.91
C MET A 84 6.45 -13.54 11.49
N PHE A 85 7.09 -12.65 10.72
CA PHE A 85 8.45 -12.81 10.21
C PHE A 85 9.44 -11.73 10.68
N ALA A 86 9.03 -10.78 11.54
CA ALA A 86 9.87 -9.65 11.94
C ALA A 86 9.75 -9.35 13.44
N SER A 87 10.51 -8.35 13.90
CA SER A 87 10.48 -7.86 15.28
C SER A 87 9.10 -7.36 15.69
N SER A 88 8.80 -7.45 17.00
CA SER A 88 7.64 -6.78 17.58
C SER A 88 7.90 -5.29 17.76
N PHE A 89 6.89 -4.47 17.50
CA PHE A 89 6.94 -3.02 17.70
C PHE A 89 5.83 -2.59 18.66
N HIS A 90 6.02 -1.45 19.30
CA HIS A 90 5.02 -0.88 20.20
C HIS A 90 4.50 0.43 19.60
N ILE A 91 3.20 0.66 19.78
CA ILE A 91 2.51 1.90 19.46
C ILE A 91 1.85 2.35 20.75
N THR A 92 2.21 3.55 21.21
CA THR A 92 1.52 4.20 22.32
C THR A 92 0.48 5.15 21.75
N ALA A 93 -0.75 5.06 22.25
CA ALA A 93 -1.83 5.98 21.93
C ALA A 93 -2.33 6.68 23.20
N LEU A 94 -2.47 8.00 23.10
CA LEU A 94 -3.14 8.83 24.09
C LEU A 94 -4.52 9.16 23.55
N GLN A 95 -5.57 8.73 24.25
CA GLN A 95 -6.95 8.94 23.86
C GLN A 95 -7.66 9.86 24.86
N LYS A 96 -8.37 10.86 24.35
CA LYS A 96 -9.32 11.71 25.09
C LYS A 96 -10.73 11.30 24.68
N ILE A 97 -11.60 11.02 25.65
CA ILE A 97 -12.97 10.51 25.46
C ILE A 97 -13.94 11.38 26.25
N TRP A 98 -15.07 11.74 25.64
CA TRP A 98 -16.13 12.48 26.33
C TRP A 98 -17.51 12.15 25.77
N LYS A 99 -18.54 12.53 26.53
CA LYS A 99 -19.94 12.37 26.13
C LYS A 99 -20.53 13.72 25.77
N GLU A 100 -21.23 13.76 24.65
CA GLU A 100 -21.98 14.92 24.18
C GLU A 100 -23.41 14.45 23.89
N GLY A 101 -24.30 14.64 24.87
CA GLY A 101 -25.61 13.99 24.89
C GLY A 101 -25.49 12.46 24.90
N ASN A 102 -26.10 11.80 23.92
CA ASN A 102 -26.03 10.33 23.74
C ASN A 102 -24.84 9.87 22.89
N VAL A 103 -23.98 10.77 22.41
CA VAL A 103 -22.85 10.44 21.54
C VAL A 103 -21.56 10.43 22.35
N THR A 104 -20.77 9.37 22.22
CA THR A 104 -19.40 9.33 22.75
C THR A 104 -18.44 9.79 21.66
N ARG A 105 -17.66 10.82 21.94
CA ARG A 105 -16.61 11.34 21.05
C ARG A 105 -15.25 10.98 21.61
N SER A 106 -14.31 10.72 20.72
CA SER A 106 -12.93 10.49 21.12
C SER A 106 -11.94 11.05 20.11
N VAL A 107 -10.82 11.55 20.61
CA VAL A 107 -9.64 11.90 19.81
C VAL A 107 -8.46 11.09 20.33
N SER A 108 -7.64 10.59 19.42
CA SER A 108 -6.44 9.83 19.76
C SER A 108 -5.23 10.34 19.02
N VAL A 109 -4.11 10.49 19.73
CA VAL A 109 -2.79 10.72 19.14
C VAL A 109 -1.96 9.46 19.37
N SER A 110 -1.41 8.90 18.31
CA SER A 110 -0.61 7.66 18.37
C SER A 110 0.79 7.89 17.83
N TYR A 111 1.77 7.30 18.48
CA TYR A 111 3.17 7.32 18.05
C TYR A 111 3.83 5.97 18.29
N TYR A 112 4.88 5.71 17.53
CA TYR A 112 5.70 4.53 17.69
C TYR A 112 6.57 4.64 18.94
N SER A 113 6.62 3.57 19.73
CA SER A 113 7.29 3.56 21.03
C SER A 113 8.08 2.28 21.29
N ASP A 114 8.82 2.26 22.39
CA ASP A 114 9.30 1.03 23.02
C ASP A 114 8.30 0.49 24.06
N GLU A 115 8.66 -0.60 24.73
CA GLU A 115 7.83 -1.26 25.75
C GLU A 115 7.55 -0.38 26.98
N TYR A 116 8.30 0.72 27.16
CA TYR A 116 8.16 1.68 28.25
C TYR A 116 7.45 2.97 27.81
N GLY A 117 7.04 3.08 26.55
CA GLY A 117 6.35 4.25 26.02
C GLY A 117 7.27 5.38 25.53
N ASN A 118 8.59 5.17 25.48
CA ASN A 118 9.52 6.15 24.91
C ASN A 118 9.37 6.18 23.40
N GLN A 119 9.34 7.38 22.83
CA GLN A 119 9.18 7.58 21.38
C GLN A 119 10.33 6.93 20.61
N ARG A 120 9.98 6.15 19.59
CA ARG A 120 10.90 5.52 18.64
C ARG A 120 10.45 5.82 17.23
N THR A 121 11.41 6.08 16.35
CA THR A 121 11.12 6.28 14.93
C THR A 121 11.28 4.94 14.20
N TYR A 122 10.19 4.44 13.62
CA TYR A 122 10.22 3.30 12.71
C TYR A 122 9.87 3.76 11.30
N LEU A 123 10.57 3.23 10.32
CA LEU A 123 10.35 3.57 8.91
C LEU A 123 9.42 2.52 8.27
N PRO A 124 8.21 2.88 7.83
CA PRO A 124 7.36 1.96 7.08
C PRO A 124 8.04 1.59 5.76
N SER A 125 8.10 0.29 5.45
CA SER A 125 8.66 -0.18 4.18
C SER A 125 7.64 -0.19 3.04
N GLU A 126 6.33 -0.16 3.33
CA GLU A 126 5.29 -0.25 2.30
C GLU A 126 5.36 0.85 1.24
N PRO A 127 5.59 2.14 1.59
CA PRO A 127 5.66 3.20 0.59
C PRO A 127 6.81 2.99 -0.42
N PHE A 128 7.98 2.60 0.06
CA PHE A 128 9.12 2.30 -0.80
C PHE A 128 8.86 1.09 -1.69
N PHE A 129 8.19 0.06 -1.14
CA PHE A 129 7.76 -1.10 -1.89
C PHE A 129 6.86 -0.74 -3.08
N TYR A 130 5.79 0.02 -2.83
CA TYR A 130 4.85 0.41 -3.90
C TYR A 130 5.47 1.30 -4.97
N LEU A 131 6.52 2.06 -4.64
CA LEU A 131 7.27 2.87 -5.61
C LEU A 131 8.27 2.04 -6.43
N LEU A 132 8.89 1.02 -5.84
CA LEU A 132 9.91 0.19 -6.49
C LEU A 132 9.33 -1.01 -7.25
N ALA A 133 8.21 -1.56 -6.81
CA ALA A 133 7.59 -2.74 -7.43
C ALA A 133 7.31 -2.59 -8.94
N PRO A 134 6.75 -1.46 -9.43
CA PRO A 134 6.50 -1.27 -10.85
C PRO A 134 7.78 -1.29 -11.69
N PHE A 135 8.86 -0.73 -11.15
CA PHE A 135 10.18 -0.74 -11.80
C PHE A 135 10.74 -2.17 -11.92
N VAL A 136 10.69 -2.95 -10.83
CA VAL A 136 11.13 -4.35 -10.82
C VAL A 136 10.32 -5.19 -11.81
N PHE A 137 9.00 -5.04 -11.83
CA PHE A 137 8.15 -5.74 -12.79
C PHE A 137 8.43 -5.31 -14.24
N ALA A 138 8.69 -4.03 -14.50
CA ALA A 138 9.05 -3.55 -15.82
C ALA A 138 10.37 -4.16 -16.32
N LEU A 139 11.38 -4.30 -15.44
CA LEU A 139 12.64 -4.98 -15.77
C LEU A 139 12.42 -6.45 -16.14
N PHE A 140 11.60 -7.17 -15.37
CA PHE A 140 11.23 -8.55 -15.67
C PHE A 140 10.54 -8.67 -17.03
N LEU A 141 9.60 -7.78 -17.33
CA LEU A 141 8.91 -7.75 -18.61
C LEU A 141 9.84 -7.43 -19.77
N ALA A 142 10.73 -6.46 -19.61
CA ALA A 142 11.67 -6.09 -20.67
C ALA A 142 12.63 -7.24 -21.01
N ARG A 143 13.12 -7.96 -20.00
CA ARG A 143 14.10 -9.04 -20.18
C ARG A 143 13.46 -10.36 -20.61
N MET A 144 12.34 -10.73 -19.99
CA MET A 144 11.73 -12.05 -20.15
C MET A 144 10.38 -12.04 -20.85
N GLY A 145 9.75 -10.89 -21.06
CA GLY A 145 8.37 -10.79 -21.56
C GLY A 145 7.32 -11.19 -20.52
N GLN A 146 7.74 -11.57 -19.30
CA GLN A 146 6.89 -12.10 -18.25
C GLN A 146 7.42 -11.71 -16.87
N THR A 147 6.50 -11.50 -15.91
CA THR A 147 6.80 -11.46 -14.47
C THR A 147 6.72 -12.88 -13.87
N PRO A 148 7.32 -13.15 -12.69
CA PRO A 148 7.34 -14.48 -12.09
C PRO A 148 5.96 -15.17 -11.97
N GLY A 149 4.94 -14.46 -11.49
CA GLY A 149 3.56 -14.93 -11.39
C GLY A 149 2.90 -15.13 -12.76
N LYS A 150 3.19 -14.27 -13.74
CA LYS A 150 2.74 -14.49 -15.13
C LYS A 150 3.39 -15.73 -15.74
N ARG A 151 4.64 -16.03 -15.39
CA ARG A 151 5.35 -17.24 -15.84
C ARG A 151 4.71 -18.50 -15.27
N LEU A 152 4.37 -18.53 -13.98
CA LEU A 152 3.65 -19.65 -13.37
C LEU A 152 2.30 -19.93 -14.03
N LEU A 153 1.67 -18.90 -14.59
CA LEU A 153 0.41 -19.00 -15.30
C LEU A 153 0.57 -18.91 -16.82
N ASN A 154 1.75 -19.16 -17.41
CA ASN A 154 2.01 -19.18 -18.86
C ASN A 154 1.46 -17.96 -19.64
N LEU A 155 1.49 -16.77 -19.05
CA LEU A 155 1.08 -15.50 -19.66
C LEU A 155 2.30 -14.73 -20.18
N ASN A 156 2.27 -14.35 -21.45
CA ASN A 156 3.28 -13.53 -22.11
C ASN A 156 2.77 -12.13 -22.40
N VAL A 157 3.64 -11.14 -22.24
CA VAL A 157 3.44 -9.75 -22.70
C VAL A 157 4.34 -9.52 -23.91
N TYR A 158 3.78 -8.96 -24.98
CA TYR A 158 4.48 -8.71 -26.25
C TYR A 158 4.00 -7.42 -26.91
N ASN A 159 4.83 -6.86 -27.80
CA ASN A 159 4.51 -5.67 -28.60
C ASN A 159 3.76 -6.04 -29.89
N ALA A 160 3.40 -5.05 -30.70
CA ALA A 160 2.71 -5.28 -31.98
C ALA A 160 3.48 -6.22 -32.94
N SER A 161 4.81 -6.20 -32.88
CA SER A 161 5.72 -7.05 -33.66
C SER A 161 5.91 -8.46 -33.07
N LEU A 162 5.10 -8.87 -32.09
CA LEU A 162 5.21 -10.16 -31.38
C LEU A 162 6.55 -10.37 -30.65
N GLN A 163 7.30 -9.30 -30.41
CA GLN A 163 8.56 -9.32 -29.66
C GLN A 163 8.34 -8.97 -28.20
N LYS A 164 9.37 -9.21 -27.38
CA LYS A 164 9.38 -8.77 -25.98
C LYS A 164 9.22 -7.25 -25.91
N PRO A 165 8.55 -6.72 -24.88
CA PRO A 165 8.36 -5.29 -24.74
C PRO A 165 9.69 -4.59 -24.45
N ASP A 166 9.88 -3.40 -25.00
CA ASP A 166 11.00 -2.53 -24.61
C ASP A 166 10.82 -2.03 -23.17
N LEU A 167 11.93 -1.69 -22.52
CA LEU A 167 11.92 -1.19 -21.13
C LEU A 167 11.01 0.03 -20.96
N LYS A 168 11.03 0.97 -21.91
CA LYS A 168 10.19 2.17 -21.88
C LYS A 168 8.70 1.83 -21.87
N SER A 169 8.27 0.91 -22.73
CA SER A 169 6.87 0.48 -22.83
C SER A 169 6.45 -0.35 -21.62
N ALA A 170 7.35 -1.19 -21.10
CA ALA A 170 7.13 -1.95 -19.87
C ALA A 170 6.98 -1.04 -18.65
N LEU A 171 7.84 -0.02 -18.51
CA LEU A 171 7.78 0.98 -17.43
C LEU A 171 6.46 1.75 -17.49
N LYS A 172 6.11 2.28 -18.68
CA LYS A 172 4.83 2.98 -18.87
C LYS A 172 3.68 2.10 -18.40
N ARG A 173 3.63 0.84 -18.85
CA ARG A 173 2.56 -0.11 -18.48
C ARG A 173 2.47 -0.35 -16.97
N GLU A 174 3.58 -0.65 -16.30
CA GLU A 174 3.55 -1.02 -14.88
C GLU A 174 3.35 0.19 -13.96
N TYR A 175 3.91 1.37 -14.28
CA TYR A 175 3.66 2.60 -13.51
C TYR A 175 2.22 3.08 -13.63
N PHE A 176 1.63 3.06 -14.84
CA PHE A 176 0.23 3.42 -14.99
C PHE A 176 -0.67 2.42 -14.26
N LYS A 177 -0.37 1.13 -14.35
CA LYS A 177 -1.11 0.09 -13.65
C LYS A 177 -1.06 0.30 -12.12
N ALA A 178 0.10 0.64 -11.58
CA ALA A 178 0.30 0.83 -10.15
C ALA A 178 0.01 2.27 -9.66
N THR A 179 -0.67 3.10 -10.45
CA THR A 179 -0.89 4.52 -10.12
C THR A 179 -1.54 4.70 -8.75
N VAL A 180 -2.58 3.92 -8.44
CA VAL A 180 -3.28 4.03 -7.14
C VAL A 180 -2.32 3.66 -6.01
N LEU A 181 -1.58 2.56 -6.15
CA LEU A 181 -0.56 2.15 -5.17
C LEU A 181 0.54 3.21 -4.99
N ILE A 182 0.97 3.86 -6.07
CA ILE A 182 1.95 4.95 -6.03
C ILE A 182 1.38 6.16 -5.29
N ILE A 183 0.13 6.55 -5.55
CA ILE A 183 -0.52 7.65 -4.83
C ILE A 183 -0.61 7.32 -3.34
N THR A 184 -1.03 6.10 -2.98
CA THR A 184 -1.04 5.61 -1.60
C THR A 184 0.36 5.65 -0.98
N ALA A 185 1.39 5.29 -1.73
CA ALA A 185 2.78 5.35 -1.28
C ALA A 185 3.24 6.79 -1.01
N LEU A 186 2.94 7.73 -1.90
CA LEU A 186 3.28 9.13 -1.72
C LEU A 186 2.58 9.72 -0.49
N PHE A 187 1.31 9.38 -0.27
CA PHE A 187 0.60 9.77 0.94
C PHE A 187 1.24 9.13 2.20
N GLY A 188 1.66 7.87 2.11
CA GLY A 188 2.40 7.18 3.18
C GLY A 188 3.75 7.84 3.49
N LEU A 189 4.51 8.28 2.48
CA LEU A 189 5.75 9.02 2.67
C LEU A 189 5.50 10.41 3.27
N TYR A 190 4.44 11.09 2.86
CA TYR A 190 4.04 12.36 3.46
C TYR A 190 3.65 12.18 4.93
N SER A 191 2.85 11.15 5.25
CA SER A 191 2.50 10.81 6.63
C SER A 191 3.74 10.46 7.45
N LEU A 192 4.71 9.75 6.89
CA LEU A 192 5.99 9.47 7.54
C LEU A 192 6.78 10.75 7.81
N TYR A 193 6.87 11.65 6.82
CA TYR A 193 7.50 12.96 7.00
C TYR A 193 6.86 13.70 8.17
N GLN A 194 5.53 13.76 8.21
CA GLN A 194 4.78 14.36 9.30
C GLN A 194 5.11 13.70 10.65
N ILE A 195 5.13 12.37 10.75
CA ILE A 195 5.50 11.65 12.00
C ILE A 195 6.92 11.98 12.47
N VAL A 196 7.85 12.20 11.54
CA VAL A 196 9.25 12.50 11.86
C VAL A 196 9.44 13.97 12.25
N THR A 197 8.68 14.89 11.68
CA THR A 197 8.88 16.34 11.86
C THR A 197 7.91 17.03 12.80
N LEU A 198 6.68 16.50 12.98
CA LEU A 198 5.71 17.08 13.90
C LEU A 198 6.02 16.68 15.34
N ASP A 199 6.00 17.67 16.20
CA ASP A 199 5.94 17.46 17.64
C ASP A 199 4.55 16.90 18.04
N LEU A 200 4.52 16.07 19.09
CA LEU A 200 3.28 15.44 19.57
C LEU A 200 2.25 16.49 20.03
N VAL A 201 2.70 17.61 20.58
CA VAL A 201 1.82 18.71 21.01
C VAL A 201 1.09 19.31 19.82
N GLU A 202 1.81 19.55 18.73
CA GLU A 202 1.22 20.10 17.51
C GLU A 202 0.30 19.09 16.81
N ALA A 203 0.67 17.81 16.81
CA ALA A 203 -0.21 16.73 16.36
C ALA A 203 -1.52 16.65 17.18
N GLY A 204 -1.44 16.89 18.48
CA GLY A 204 -2.61 16.97 19.36
C GLY A 204 -3.55 18.12 19.02
N LYS A 205 -3.02 19.32 18.74
CA LYS A 205 -3.81 20.46 18.27
C LYS A 205 -4.47 20.18 16.92
N GLN A 206 -3.72 19.66 15.94
CA GLN A 206 -4.28 19.30 14.64
C GLN A 206 -5.41 18.28 14.76
N ALA A 207 -5.28 17.27 15.63
CA ALA A 207 -6.33 16.29 15.87
C ALA A 207 -7.60 16.93 16.47
N GLN A 208 -7.45 17.90 17.37
CA GLN A 208 -8.58 18.65 17.93
C GLN A 208 -9.27 19.55 16.89
N GLU A 209 -8.49 20.28 16.08
CA GLU A 209 -9.02 21.10 14.98
C GLU A 209 -9.77 20.27 13.94
N LEU A 210 -9.22 19.11 13.56
CA LEU A 210 -9.88 18.15 12.67
C LEU A 210 -11.24 17.72 13.22
N LEU A 211 -11.31 17.39 14.52
CA LEU A 211 -12.56 16.97 15.14
C LEU A 211 -13.59 18.10 15.22
N GLN A 212 -13.16 19.34 15.50
CA GLN A 212 -14.02 20.51 15.44
C GLN A 212 -14.57 20.76 14.03
N ASN A 213 -13.72 20.66 13.01
CA ASN A 213 -14.11 20.81 11.60
C ASN A 213 -15.04 19.70 11.11
N LEU A 214 -14.86 18.47 11.57
CA LEU A 214 -15.76 17.34 11.27
C LEU A 214 -17.14 17.54 11.90
N GLY A 215 -17.20 18.16 13.08
CA GLY A 215 -18.46 18.48 13.77
C GLY A 215 -19.32 19.53 13.07
N GLN A 216 -18.74 20.40 12.23
CA GLN A 216 -19.42 21.53 11.59
C GLN A 216 -20.16 21.19 10.27
N GLY A 217 -20.45 19.91 10.01
CA GLY A 217 -21.31 19.49 8.88
C GLY A 217 -20.60 19.08 7.60
N ASN A 218 -19.26 19.13 7.55
CA ASN A 218 -18.47 18.65 6.41
C ASN A 218 -18.31 17.12 6.36
N PHE A 219 -18.82 16.39 7.36
CA PHE A 219 -18.71 14.93 7.46
C PHE A 219 -19.19 14.19 6.20
N TRP A 220 -20.31 14.62 5.61
CA TRP A 220 -20.86 14.00 4.40
C TRP A 220 -19.95 14.16 3.18
N LEU A 221 -19.23 15.28 3.05
CA LEU A 221 -18.27 15.48 1.96
C LEU A 221 -17.10 14.51 2.08
N TRP A 222 -16.64 14.21 3.30
CA TRP A 222 -15.60 13.21 3.54
C TRP A 222 -16.07 11.80 3.22
N ILE A 223 -17.28 11.42 3.61
CA ILE A 223 -17.85 10.11 3.27
C ILE A 223 -18.03 9.99 1.76
N VAL A 224 -18.73 10.94 1.13
CA VAL A 224 -19.04 10.87 -0.30
C VAL A 224 -17.74 10.93 -1.11
N GLY A 225 -16.83 11.85 -0.77
CA GLY A 225 -15.51 11.94 -1.40
C GLY A 225 -14.71 10.65 -1.23
N GLY A 226 -14.68 10.08 -0.01
CA GLY A 226 -13.99 8.82 0.28
C GLY A 226 -14.58 7.64 -0.49
N VAL A 227 -15.91 7.51 -0.56
CA VAL A 227 -16.59 6.44 -1.31
C VAL A 227 -16.35 6.59 -2.80
N VAL A 228 -16.52 7.79 -3.36
CA VAL A 228 -16.31 8.05 -4.80
C VAL A 228 -14.86 7.78 -5.18
N LEU A 229 -13.89 8.26 -4.40
CA LEU A 229 -12.46 7.99 -4.63
C LEU A 229 -12.13 6.50 -4.50
N SER A 230 -12.71 5.81 -3.52
CA SER A 230 -12.50 4.36 -3.33
C SER A 230 -13.08 3.56 -4.50
N LEU A 231 -14.27 3.90 -4.98
CA LEU A 231 -14.87 3.28 -6.16
C LEU A 231 -14.06 3.57 -7.43
N ALA A 232 -13.56 4.79 -7.59
CA ALA A 232 -12.70 5.16 -8.72
C ALA A 232 -11.37 4.39 -8.68
N ALA A 233 -10.72 4.32 -7.51
CA ALA A 233 -9.50 3.54 -7.28
C ALA A 233 -9.73 2.05 -7.53
N PHE A 234 -10.83 1.49 -7.03
CA PHE A 234 -11.23 0.11 -7.27
C PHE A 234 -11.43 -0.15 -8.77
N TRP A 235 -12.19 0.70 -9.47
CA TRP A 235 -12.39 0.55 -10.91
C TRP A 235 -11.11 0.68 -11.71
N PHE A 236 -10.23 1.60 -11.32
CA PHE A 236 -8.93 1.80 -11.95
C PHE A 236 -8.05 0.56 -11.82
N GLU A 237 -7.90 0.03 -10.60
CA GLU A 237 -7.10 -1.17 -10.32
C GLU A 237 -7.72 -2.42 -10.95
N PHE A 238 -9.04 -2.61 -10.81
CA PHE A 238 -9.76 -3.77 -11.34
C PHE A 238 -9.82 -3.75 -12.88
N GLY A 239 -9.84 -2.57 -13.48
CA GLY A 239 -9.70 -2.34 -14.91
C GLY A 239 -8.43 -2.96 -15.50
N SER A 240 -7.38 -3.15 -14.69
CA SER A 240 -6.14 -3.84 -15.07
C SER A 240 -6.34 -5.29 -15.53
N PHE A 241 -7.42 -5.94 -15.07
CA PHE A 241 -7.69 -7.35 -15.37
C PHE A 241 -8.74 -7.53 -16.46
N ILE A 242 -9.55 -6.50 -16.70
CA ILE A 242 -10.61 -6.50 -17.71
C ILE A 242 -9.99 -6.28 -19.10
N ARG A 243 -10.45 -7.05 -20.08
CA ARG A 243 -9.97 -6.99 -21.46
C ARG A 243 -11.01 -6.24 -22.29
N TRP A 244 -10.67 -5.02 -22.69
CA TRP A 244 -11.46 -4.17 -23.57
C TRP A 244 -10.89 -4.25 -25.00
N ARG A 245 -11.71 -4.65 -25.98
CA ARG A 245 -11.29 -4.83 -27.40
C ARG A 245 -10.01 -5.66 -27.59
N GLY A 246 -9.84 -6.76 -26.85
CA GLY A 246 -8.70 -7.68 -27.01
C GLY A 246 -7.42 -7.30 -26.25
N HIS A 247 -7.37 -6.14 -25.61
CA HIS A 247 -6.25 -5.66 -24.78
C HIS A 247 -6.77 -5.27 -23.38
N THR A 248 -5.93 -5.17 -22.36
CA THR A 248 -6.33 -4.44 -21.14
C THR A 248 -6.22 -2.93 -21.38
N TYR A 249 -6.85 -2.10 -20.55
CA TYR A 249 -6.72 -0.64 -20.67
C TYR A 249 -5.24 -0.20 -20.65
N TRP A 250 -4.44 -0.77 -19.75
CA TRP A 250 -3.00 -0.45 -19.65
C TRP A 250 -2.16 -1.02 -20.79
N ASP A 251 -2.55 -2.20 -21.30
CA ASP A 251 -1.93 -2.79 -22.49
C ASP A 251 -2.15 -1.88 -23.71
N GLN A 252 -3.33 -1.26 -23.87
CA GLN A 252 -3.59 -0.28 -24.95
C GLN A 252 -2.72 0.96 -24.82
N PHE A 253 -2.62 1.56 -23.63
CA PHE A 253 -1.80 2.76 -23.42
C PHE A 253 -0.31 2.54 -23.68
N ALA A 254 0.18 1.31 -23.49
CA ALA A 254 1.58 0.94 -23.70
C ALA A 254 1.85 0.29 -25.08
N ASN A 255 0.84 0.14 -25.94
CA ASN A 255 0.93 -0.62 -27.20
C ASN A 255 1.44 -2.05 -27.02
N LEU A 256 0.97 -2.71 -25.95
CA LEU A 256 1.32 -4.08 -25.58
C LEU A 256 0.09 -4.99 -25.61
N THR A 257 0.34 -6.30 -25.56
CA THR A 257 -0.72 -7.30 -25.45
C THR A 257 -0.29 -8.42 -24.52
N THR A 258 -1.22 -8.88 -23.68
CA THR A 258 -1.02 -10.07 -22.85
C THR A 258 -1.80 -11.27 -23.40
N SER A 259 -1.13 -12.35 -23.82
CA SER A 259 -1.76 -13.60 -24.28
C SER A 259 -1.19 -14.83 -23.58
N LYS A 260 -1.79 -15.99 -23.82
CA LYS A 260 -1.12 -17.25 -23.48
C LYS A 260 0.11 -17.43 -24.36
N THR A 261 1.05 -18.19 -23.82
CA THR A 261 2.28 -18.57 -24.53
C THR A 261 1.98 -19.38 -25.80
N GLU A 262 1.06 -20.34 -25.73
CA GLU A 262 0.63 -21.15 -26.88
C GLU A 262 0.06 -20.26 -28.02
N ASP A 263 -0.86 -19.35 -27.69
CA ASP A 263 -1.46 -18.42 -28.66
C ASP A 263 -0.40 -17.52 -29.33
N LEU A 264 0.65 -17.14 -28.58
CA LEU A 264 1.74 -16.33 -29.10
C LEU A 264 2.60 -17.12 -30.08
N VAL A 265 2.91 -18.39 -29.77
CA VAL A 265 3.70 -19.28 -30.64
C VAL A 265 2.95 -19.51 -31.95
N MET A 266 1.64 -19.79 -31.89
CA MET A 266 0.79 -19.94 -33.07
C MET A 266 0.82 -18.70 -33.97
N ARG A 267 0.64 -17.50 -33.38
CA ARG A 267 0.66 -16.24 -34.12
C ARG A 267 2.01 -15.91 -34.76
N LYS A 268 3.12 -16.27 -34.08
CA LYS A 268 4.45 -16.14 -34.66
C LYS A 268 4.63 -17.07 -35.86
N ALA A 269 4.25 -18.33 -35.71
CA ALA A 269 4.33 -19.31 -36.80
C ALA A 269 3.47 -18.90 -38.02
N GLU A 270 2.29 -18.31 -37.80
CA GLU A 270 1.46 -17.76 -38.87
C GLU A 270 2.12 -16.54 -39.54
N ALA A 271 2.68 -15.62 -38.76
CA ALA A 271 3.37 -14.44 -39.31
C ALA A 271 4.61 -14.83 -40.13
N ASP A 272 5.38 -15.80 -39.66
CA ASP A 272 6.59 -16.28 -40.33
C ASP A 272 6.24 -16.98 -41.67
N LYS A 273 5.12 -17.71 -41.73
CA LYS A 273 4.62 -18.31 -43.00
C LYS A 273 4.26 -17.26 -44.04
N VAL A 274 3.57 -16.19 -43.64
CA VAL A 274 3.18 -15.10 -44.56
C VAL A 274 4.40 -14.35 -45.12
N ILE A 275 5.50 -14.31 -44.37
CA ILE A 275 6.77 -13.72 -44.84
C ILE A 275 7.48 -14.68 -45.78
N ALA A 276 7.43 -15.99 -45.54
CA ALA A 276 8.07 -17.00 -46.39
C ALA A 276 7.37 -17.18 -47.76
N ASP A 277 6.06 -16.92 -47.85
CA ASP A 277 5.28 -17.00 -49.09
C ASP A 277 5.34 -15.71 -49.95
N LYS A 278 6.14 -14.71 -49.55
CA LYS A 278 6.39 -13.46 -50.30
C LYS A 278 7.80 -13.41 -50.86
#